data_AF-A0A183H8V3-F1
#
_entry.id   AF-A0A183H8V3-F1
#
_cell.length_a   1.000
_cell.length_b   1.000
_cell.length_c   1.000
_cell.angle_alpha   90.00
_cell.angle_beta   90.00
_cell.angle_gamma   90.00
#
_symmetry.space_group_name_H-M   'P 1'
#
loop_
_entity.id
_entity.type
_entity.pdbx_description
1 polymer ?
#
loop_
_entity_poly.entity_id
_entity_poly.type
_entity_poly.pdbx_seq_one_letter_code
_entity_poly.pdbx_strand_id
1 'polypeptide(L)'
;MKSVSHQKLIFSELQTYLEDFVALITKMGRQIIVRKSIADDLRYYLKLHSDLFQYNIVFHNSPIVLKIFKFVKNNGSKNEYIEEMLCETILSHYANQMMHEFVDVSLLCHVLLSNQVVSRANHIFRELRSLFVYEFVCSLQEEEIDELFADSLNCLLRISAISLNNDRIVVKKEQILEQIAFLMQPFIVKYYFVMQSLVQLVGTQFTNEVLFEKSLQLAVNLHARQQGNNTPQSVCITSDITRNALSAFCRLQATCKRNEKEYDVNVYRLRRMMELLESISVVELPFANHLFVSKI
;
A
#
# COMPACT_ATOMS: atom_id res chain seq x y z
N MET A 1 -19.04 4.80 -27.48
CA MET A 1 -18.52 5.00 -26.11
C MET A 1 -18.51 3.65 -25.40
N LYS A 2 -17.38 2.94 -25.43
CA LYS A 2 -17.23 1.67 -24.72
C LYS A 2 -16.89 1.99 -23.27
N SER A 3 -17.69 1.49 -22.34
CA SER A 3 -17.53 1.71 -20.90
C SER A 3 -16.17 1.19 -20.44
N VAL A 4 -15.40 2.07 -19.81
CA VAL A 4 -14.18 1.75 -19.06
C VAL A 4 -14.51 0.64 -18.06
N SER A 5 -13.93 -0.54 -18.23
CA SER A 5 -14.07 -1.64 -17.28
C SER A 5 -13.22 -1.35 -16.05
N HIS A 6 -13.74 -0.49 -15.18
CA HIS A 6 -13.37 -0.54 -13.77
C HIS A 6 -13.64 -1.98 -13.31
N GLN A 7 -12.71 -2.60 -12.59
CA GLN A 7 -12.93 -3.93 -12.00
C GLN A 7 -14.29 -3.94 -11.32
N LYS A 8 -15.24 -4.69 -11.89
CA LYS A 8 -16.58 -4.79 -11.33
C LYS A 8 -16.48 -5.75 -10.16
N LEU A 9 -16.39 -5.22 -8.96
CA LEU A 9 -16.44 -6.01 -7.75
C LEU A 9 -17.86 -6.57 -7.60
N ILE A 10 -18.03 -7.89 -7.62
CA ILE A 10 -19.34 -8.50 -7.45
C ILE A 10 -19.63 -8.66 -5.96
N PHE A 11 -20.86 -8.36 -5.52
CA PHE A 11 -21.22 -8.45 -4.11
C PHE A 11 -20.94 -9.84 -3.51
N SER A 12 -21.31 -10.92 -4.20
CA SER A 12 -21.06 -12.30 -3.75
C SER A 12 -19.56 -12.63 -3.63
N GLU A 13 -18.74 -12.17 -4.57
CA GLU A 13 -17.28 -12.34 -4.51
C GLU A 13 -16.68 -11.58 -3.32
N LEU A 14 -17.07 -10.32 -3.13
CA LEU A 14 -16.62 -9.52 -1.99
C LEU A 14 -17.04 -10.16 -0.66
N GLN A 15 -18.26 -10.69 -0.58
CA GLN A 15 -18.72 -11.40 0.61
C GLN A 15 -17.81 -12.59 0.93
N THR A 16 -17.50 -13.44 -0.06
CA THR A 16 -16.59 -14.59 0.13
C THR A 16 -15.19 -14.14 0.54
N TYR A 17 -14.63 -13.12 -0.11
CA TYR A 17 -13.33 -12.57 0.29
C TYR A 17 -13.31 -12.05 1.73
N LEU A 18 -14.40 -11.43 2.19
CA LEU A 18 -14.53 -10.98 3.57
C LEU A 18 -14.69 -12.14 4.55
N GLU A 19 -15.41 -13.20 4.18
CA GLU A 19 -15.53 -14.43 4.98
C GLU A 19 -14.16 -15.09 5.19
N ASP A 20 -13.39 -15.24 4.12
CA ASP A 20 -12.03 -15.80 4.16
C ASP A 20 -11.09 -14.91 4.97
N PHE A 21 -11.15 -13.59 4.77
CA PHE A 21 -10.38 -12.62 5.53
C PHE A 21 -10.71 -12.71 7.03
N VAL A 22 -11.99 -12.69 7.41
CA VAL A 22 -12.41 -12.76 8.82
C VAL A 22 -11.94 -14.07 9.46
N ALA A 23 -12.07 -15.19 8.74
CA ALA A 23 -11.58 -16.49 9.22
C ALA A 23 -10.07 -16.48 9.44
N LEU A 24 -9.29 -15.88 8.53
CA LEU A 24 -7.84 -15.76 8.65
C LEU A 24 -7.45 -14.87 9.84
N ILE A 25 -8.05 -13.70 9.96
CA ILE A 25 -7.76 -12.75 11.04
C ILE A 25 -8.13 -13.32 12.41
N THR A 26 -9.24 -14.06 12.49
CA THR A 26 -9.63 -14.78 13.72
C THR A 26 -8.61 -15.85 14.09
N LYS A 27 -8.07 -16.61 13.12
CA LYS A 27 -6.96 -17.57 13.37
C LYS A 27 -5.70 -16.87 13.87
N MET A 28 -5.45 -15.64 13.40
CA MET A 28 -4.40 -14.75 13.92
C MET A 28 -4.74 -14.15 15.30
N GLY A 29 -5.77 -14.65 15.98
CA GLY A 29 -6.10 -14.26 17.36
C GLY A 29 -6.60 -12.82 17.51
N ARG A 30 -6.99 -12.18 16.40
CA ARG A 30 -7.62 -10.85 16.41
C ARG A 30 -9.13 -11.01 16.45
N GLN A 31 -9.82 -10.11 17.15
CA GLN A 31 -11.28 -10.15 17.25
C GLN A 31 -11.92 -9.23 16.21
N ILE A 32 -12.77 -9.79 15.36
CA ILE A 32 -13.64 -9.01 14.46
C ILE A 32 -15.08 -9.14 14.96
N ILE A 33 -15.74 -8.01 15.15
CA ILE A 33 -17.15 -7.97 15.57
C ILE A 33 -18.02 -8.03 14.31
N VAL A 34 -18.64 -9.18 14.09
CA VAL A 34 -19.71 -9.35 13.08
C VAL A 34 -21.04 -9.30 13.80
N ARG A 35 -21.92 -8.36 13.45
CA ARG A 35 -23.17 -8.14 14.22
C ARG A 35 -24.17 -9.27 14.05
N LYS A 36 -24.35 -9.72 12.80
CA LYS A 36 -25.30 -10.80 12.46
C LYS A 36 -24.71 -11.76 11.44
N SER A 37 -24.27 -11.24 10.31
CA SER A 37 -23.57 -11.99 9.27
C SER A 37 -22.71 -11.03 8.46
N ILE A 38 -21.68 -11.53 7.79
CA ILE A 38 -20.81 -10.72 6.91
C ILE A 38 -21.65 -10.11 5.78
N ALA A 39 -22.63 -10.84 5.24
CA ALA A 39 -23.55 -10.33 4.23
C ALA A 39 -24.41 -9.16 4.75
N ASP A 40 -24.94 -9.26 5.98
CA ASP A 40 -25.76 -8.20 6.58
C ASP A 40 -24.94 -6.95 6.88
N ASP A 41 -23.74 -7.13 7.44
CA ASP A 41 -22.83 -6.01 7.73
C ASP A 41 -22.36 -5.35 6.42
N LEU A 42 -22.02 -6.13 5.40
CA LEU A 42 -21.65 -5.61 4.08
C LEU A 42 -22.78 -4.77 3.46
N ARG A 43 -24.02 -5.27 3.47
CA ARG A 43 -25.19 -4.50 2.99
C ARG A 43 -25.40 -3.22 3.81
N TYR A 44 -25.23 -3.30 5.12
CA TYR A 44 -25.33 -2.15 6.01
C TYR A 44 -24.31 -1.07 5.65
N TYR A 45 -23.03 -1.42 5.50
CA TYR A 45 -21.96 -0.46 5.18
C TYR A 45 -22.06 0.08 3.75
N LEU A 46 -22.43 -0.75 2.76
CA LEU A 46 -22.70 -0.26 1.41
C LEU A 46 -23.87 0.73 1.39
N LYS A 47 -24.90 0.53 2.21
CA LYS A 47 -26.02 1.49 2.37
C LYS A 47 -25.58 2.76 3.09
N LEU A 48 -24.81 2.62 4.16
CA LEU A 48 -24.27 3.74 4.94
C LEU A 48 -23.43 4.66 4.05
N HIS A 49 -22.62 4.08 3.16
CA HIS A 49 -21.75 4.78 2.21
C HIS A 49 -22.32 4.82 0.79
N SER A 50 -23.64 4.91 0.65
CA SER A 50 -24.31 4.95 -0.66
C SER A 50 -23.97 6.20 -1.50
N ASP A 51 -23.34 7.20 -0.90
CA ASP A 51 -22.71 8.35 -1.53
C ASP A 51 -21.37 8.01 -2.23
N LEU A 52 -20.66 6.97 -1.77
CA LEU A 52 -19.41 6.48 -2.37
C LEU A 52 -19.64 5.33 -3.36
N PHE A 53 -20.65 4.48 -3.11
CA PHE A 53 -20.89 3.28 -3.90
C PHE A 53 -22.20 3.35 -4.70
N GLN A 54 -22.16 2.79 -5.91
CA GLN A 54 -23.35 2.43 -6.69
C GLN A 54 -23.47 0.91 -6.70
N TYR A 55 -24.57 0.38 -6.16
CA TYR A 55 -24.85 -1.06 -6.10
C TYR A 55 -26.37 -1.31 -6.07
N ASN A 56 -26.79 -2.53 -6.42
CA ASN A 56 -28.20 -2.92 -6.39
C ASN A 56 -28.45 -3.92 -5.25
N ILE A 57 -29.12 -3.46 -4.20
CA ILE A 57 -29.41 -4.22 -2.96
C ILE A 57 -30.15 -5.54 -3.24
N VAL A 58 -30.92 -5.62 -4.33
CA VAL A 58 -31.81 -6.75 -4.61
C VAL A 58 -31.07 -7.96 -5.20
N PHE A 59 -29.95 -7.76 -5.87
CA PHE A 59 -29.26 -8.83 -6.61
C PHE A 59 -27.90 -9.15 -5.99
N HIS A 60 -27.73 -10.41 -5.55
CA HIS A 60 -26.47 -10.94 -5.01
C HIS A 60 -25.29 -10.89 -5.99
N ASN A 61 -25.56 -10.89 -7.28
CA ASN A 61 -24.54 -10.75 -8.34
C ASN A 61 -24.50 -9.33 -8.92
N SER A 62 -25.00 -8.34 -8.17
CA SER A 62 -24.89 -6.95 -8.61
C SER A 62 -23.44 -6.45 -8.53
N PRO A 63 -22.99 -5.67 -9.52
CA PRO A 63 -21.71 -5.00 -9.43
C PRO A 63 -21.78 -3.88 -8.39
N ILE A 64 -20.76 -3.81 -7.56
CA ILE A 64 -20.44 -2.68 -6.70
C ILE A 64 -19.46 -1.81 -7.48
N VAL A 65 -19.84 -0.56 -7.72
CA VAL A 65 -19.04 0.40 -8.48
C VAL A 65 -18.78 1.63 -7.62
N LEU A 66 -17.54 2.11 -7.58
CA LEU A 66 -17.24 3.39 -6.96
C LEU A 66 -17.87 4.52 -7.78
N LYS A 67 -18.49 5.48 -7.11
CA LYS A 67 -19.02 6.66 -7.76
C LYS A 67 -17.88 7.59 -8.17
N ILE A 68 -18.03 8.19 -9.35
CA ILE A 68 -17.14 9.23 -9.84
C ILE A 68 -17.77 10.58 -9.50
N PHE A 69 -17.05 11.41 -8.76
CA PHE A 69 -17.52 12.73 -8.32
C PHE A 69 -17.16 13.79 -9.34
N LYS A 70 -18.11 14.21 -10.18
CA LYS A 70 -17.85 15.17 -11.26
C LYS A 70 -17.75 16.62 -10.76
N PHE A 71 -16.68 17.32 -11.12
CA PHE A 71 -16.55 18.77 -10.96
C PHE A 71 -17.15 19.49 -12.18
N VAL A 72 -17.98 20.51 -11.92
CA VAL A 72 -18.83 21.18 -12.93
C VAL A 72 -18.02 22.01 -13.96
N LYS A 73 -16.74 22.31 -13.70
CA LYS A 73 -15.95 23.26 -14.52
C LYS A 73 -14.46 22.87 -14.59
N ASN A 74 -14.07 21.92 -15.44
CA ASN A 74 -12.79 21.90 -16.20
C ASN A 74 -12.43 20.51 -16.76
N ASN A 75 -12.00 20.47 -18.03
CA ASN A 75 -11.64 19.25 -18.77
C ASN A 75 -10.13 18.93 -18.70
N GLY A 76 -9.54 18.90 -17.51
CA GLY A 76 -8.12 18.56 -17.33
C GLY A 76 -7.93 17.12 -16.86
N SER A 77 -6.94 16.40 -17.40
CA SER A 77 -6.59 15.03 -16.98
C SER A 77 -6.30 14.91 -15.47
N LYS A 78 -5.74 15.98 -14.86
CA LYS A 78 -5.54 16.08 -13.41
C LYS A 78 -6.87 16.06 -12.65
N ASN A 79 -7.91 16.73 -13.16
CA ASN A 79 -9.22 16.73 -12.52
C ASN A 79 -9.89 15.37 -12.65
N GLU A 80 -9.92 14.80 -13.86
CA GLU A 80 -10.49 13.46 -14.09
C GLU A 80 -9.87 12.41 -13.15
N TYR A 81 -8.55 12.43 -13.00
CA TYR A 81 -7.85 11.60 -12.02
C TYR A 81 -8.33 11.87 -10.58
N ILE A 82 -8.45 13.13 -10.16
CA ILE A 82 -8.94 13.47 -8.80
C ILE A 82 -10.38 12.98 -8.58
N GLU A 83 -11.26 13.13 -9.56
CA GLU A 83 -12.66 12.69 -9.50
C GLU A 83 -12.78 11.18 -9.29
N GLU A 84 -11.91 10.41 -9.95
CA GLU A 84 -11.86 8.94 -9.86
C GLU A 84 -11.17 8.48 -8.56
N MET A 85 -10.15 9.19 -8.09
CA MET A 85 -9.38 8.83 -6.88
C MET A 85 -10.00 9.31 -5.57
N LEU A 86 -11.04 10.15 -5.59
CA LEU A 86 -11.65 10.69 -4.37
C LEU A 86 -12.23 9.58 -3.48
N CYS A 87 -12.95 8.63 -4.07
CA CYS A 87 -13.46 7.46 -3.35
C CYS A 87 -12.32 6.64 -2.74
N GLU A 88 -11.28 6.36 -3.51
CA GLU A 88 -10.11 5.62 -3.02
C GLU A 88 -9.43 6.34 -1.86
N THR A 89 -9.33 7.67 -1.92
CA THR A 89 -8.77 8.49 -0.84
C THR A 89 -9.57 8.31 0.45
N ILE A 90 -10.89 8.41 0.38
CA ILE A 90 -11.78 8.25 1.55
C ILE A 90 -11.66 6.82 2.11
N LEU A 91 -11.70 5.80 1.24
CA LEU A 91 -11.57 4.41 1.66
C LEU A 91 -10.20 4.09 2.26
N SER A 92 -9.13 4.73 1.77
CA SER A 92 -7.80 4.57 2.34
C SER A 92 -7.71 5.07 3.79
N HIS A 93 -8.50 6.09 4.16
CA HIS A 93 -8.55 6.55 5.55
C HIS A 93 -9.13 5.49 6.50
N TYR A 94 -10.19 4.79 6.07
CA TYR A 94 -10.74 3.65 6.81
C TYR A 94 -9.75 2.49 6.88
N ALA A 95 -9.07 2.19 5.77
CA ALA A 95 -8.07 1.13 5.73
C ALA A 95 -6.91 1.43 6.70
N ASN A 96 -6.39 2.65 6.73
CA ASN A 96 -5.28 3.05 7.59
C ASN A 96 -5.55 2.73 9.07
N GLN A 97 -6.78 2.96 9.56
CA GLN A 97 -7.15 2.64 10.95
C GLN A 97 -7.05 1.15 11.27
N MET A 98 -7.43 0.30 10.32
CA MET A 98 -7.37 -1.16 10.46
C MET A 98 -5.93 -1.68 10.30
N MET A 99 -5.12 -1.04 9.45
CA MET A 99 -3.78 -1.51 9.11
C MET A 99 -2.81 -1.54 10.30
N HIS A 100 -3.04 -0.76 11.36
CA HIS A 100 -2.20 -0.82 12.57
C HIS A 100 -2.15 -2.23 13.21
N GLU A 101 -3.20 -3.04 13.05
CA GLU A 101 -3.24 -4.41 13.58
C GLU A 101 -2.48 -5.43 12.73
N PHE A 102 -2.15 -5.09 11.48
CA PHE A 102 -1.66 -6.02 10.45
C PHE A 102 -0.33 -5.63 9.83
N VAL A 103 0.09 -4.37 9.94
CA VAL A 103 1.27 -3.84 9.27
C VAL A 103 2.52 -4.70 9.55
N ASP A 104 2.75 -5.11 10.80
CA ASP A 104 3.93 -5.92 11.15
C ASP A 104 3.90 -7.30 10.49
N VAL A 105 2.81 -8.04 10.67
CA VAL A 105 2.68 -9.38 10.09
C VAL A 105 2.72 -9.31 8.56
N SER A 106 2.11 -8.29 7.97
CA SER A 106 2.09 -8.09 6.52
C SER A 106 3.46 -7.74 5.95
N LEU A 107 4.23 -6.86 6.61
CA LEU A 107 5.61 -6.59 6.25
C LEU A 107 6.47 -7.85 6.38
N LEU A 108 6.30 -8.63 7.45
CA LEU A 108 7.02 -9.90 7.58
C LEU A 108 6.64 -10.89 6.48
N CYS A 109 5.37 -10.99 6.08
CA CYS A 109 4.97 -11.84 4.96
C CYS A 109 5.68 -11.47 3.66
N HIS A 110 5.78 -10.17 3.32
CA HIS A 110 6.59 -9.70 2.18
C HIS A 110 8.04 -10.17 2.24
N VAL A 111 8.66 -10.07 3.42
CA VAL A 111 10.03 -10.53 3.63
C VAL A 111 10.13 -12.04 3.42
N LEU A 112 9.23 -12.83 4.02
CA LEU A 112 9.30 -14.28 4.01
C LEU A 112 8.95 -14.91 2.65
N LEU A 113 8.29 -14.18 1.76
CA LEU A 113 8.09 -14.61 0.38
C LEU A 113 9.40 -14.55 -0.44
N SER A 114 10.36 -13.72 -0.04
CA SER A 114 11.65 -13.55 -0.74
C SER A 114 12.87 -14.07 0.02
N ASN A 115 12.84 -14.07 1.35
CA ASN A 115 13.97 -14.43 2.20
C ASN A 115 13.54 -15.16 3.48
N GLN A 116 14.00 -16.41 3.62
CA GLN A 116 13.61 -17.27 4.74
C GLN A 116 14.75 -17.59 5.73
N VAL A 117 15.85 -16.82 5.70
CA VAL A 117 16.91 -16.90 6.72
C VAL A 117 16.55 -15.94 7.85
N VAL A 118 16.44 -16.40 9.10
CA VAL A 118 15.86 -15.61 10.22
C VAL A 118 16.59 -14.29 10.42
N SER A 119 17.92 -14.32 10.52
CA SER A 119 18.75 -13.13 10.70
C SER A 119 18.59 -12.10 9.57
N ARG A 120 18.54 -12.56 8.32
CA ARG A 120 18.36 -11.70 7.15
C ARG A 120 16.93 -11.17 7.05
N ALA A 121 15.94 -12.00 7.37
CA ALA A 121 14.54 -11.61 7.41
C ALA A 121 14.30 -10.51 8.46
N ASN A 122 14.87 -10.65 9.66
CA ASN A 122 14.78 -9.61 10.69
C ASN A 122 15.40 -8.29 10.20
N HIS A 123 16.59 -8.34 9.61
CA HIS A 123 17.22 -7.13 9.05
C HIS A 123 16.34 -6.42 8.01
N ILE A 124 15.79 -7.16 7.04
CA ILE A 124 14.91 -6.60 5.99
C ILE A 124 13.62 -6.06 6.62
N PHE A 125 13.03 -6.79 7.57
CA PHE A 125 11.86 -6.34 8.33
C PHE A 125 12.11 -5.01 9.04
N ARG A 126 13.24 -4.85 9.73
CA ARG A 126 13.63 -3.59 10.39
C ARG A 126 13.75 -2.43 9.41
N GLU A 127 14.36 -2.65 8.24
CA GLU A 127 14.46 -1.62 7.19
C GLU A 127 13.07 -1.21 6.68
N LEU A 128 12.19 -2.18 6.40
CA LEU A 128 10.81 -1.92 5.98
C LEU A 128 10.00 -1.22 7.06
N ARG A 129 10.13 -1.63 8.33
CA ARG A 129 9.38 -0.99 9.41
C ARG A 129 9.81 0.45 9.65
N SER A 130 11.10 0.73 9.54
CA SER A 130 11.64 2.08 9.59
C SER A 130 11.14 2.94 8.43
N LEU A 131 10.92 2.34 7.25
CA LEU A 131 10.40 3.03 6.08
C LEU A 131 8.94 3.48 6.25
N PHE A 132 8.10 2.66 6.87
CA PHE A 132 6.67 2.96 7.05
C PHE A 132 6.32 3.57 8.41
N VAL A 133 7.33 3.96 9.20
CA VAL A 133 7.15 4.45 10.59
C VAL A 133 6.24 5.68 10.68
N TYR A 134 6.32 6.58 9.69
CA TYR A 134 5.50 7.79 9.64
C TYR A 134 4.10 7.57 9.06
N GLU A 135 3.89 6.51 8.27
CA GLU A 135 2.56 6.20 7.72
C GLU A 135 1.61 5.71 8.81
N PHE A 136 2.12 4.88 9.71
CA PHE A 136 1.35 4.26 10.79
C PHE A 136 1.67 4.89 12.16
N VAL A 137 2.27 6.08 12.16
CA VAL A 137 2.53 6.94 13.34
C VAL A 137 2.99 6.15 14.57
N CYS A 138 4.03 5.33 14.40
CA CYS A 138 4.62 4.57 15.51
C CYS A 138 5.95 5.24 15.93
N SER A 139 6.10 5.66 17.17
CA SER A 139 7.42 6.05 17.70
C SER A 139 8.08 4.81 18.27
N LEU A 140 8.90 4.12 17.46
CA LEU A 140 9.54 2.86 17.86
C LEU A 140 11.03 3.03 18.16
N GLN A 141 11.47 2.47 19.28
CA GLN A 141 12.88 2.17 19.59
C GLN A 141 13.33 0.90 18.82
N GLU A 142 14.63 0.65 18.71
CA GLU A 142 15.13 -0.51 17.95
C GLU A 142 14.71 -1.84 18.60
N GLU A 143 14.76 -1.92 19.92
CA GLU A 143 14.35 -3.08 20.71
C GLU A 143 12.87 -3.40 20.50
N GLU A 144 12.03 -2.38 20.38
CA GLU A 144 10.60 -2.54 20.10
C GLU A 144 10.35 -3.12 18.70
N ILE A 145 11.22 -2.84 17.71
CA ILE A 145 11.09 -3.42 16.36
C ILE A 145 11.41 -4.93 16.37
N ASP A 146 12.37 -5.36 17.20
CA ASP A 146 12.66 -6.79 17.34
C ASP A 146 11.53 -7.56 18.00
N GLU A 147 10.87 -6.95 19.00
CA GLU A 147 9.67 -7.52 19.61
C GLU A 147 8.55 -7.67 18.57
N LEU A 148 8.33 -6.65 17.73
CA LEU A 148 7.34 -6.72 16.63
C LEU A 148 7.66 -7.81 15.61
N PHE A 149 8.95 -8.04 15.30
CA PHE A 149 9.38 -9.14 14.44
C PHE A 149 9.05 -10.50 15.09
N ALA A 150 9.41 -10.67 16.36
CA ALA A 150 9.16 -11.90 17.11
C ALA A 150 7.66 -12.21 17.24
N ASP A 151 6.85 -11.20 17.57
CA ASP A 151 5.40 -11.33 17.67
C ASP A 151 4.75 -11.68 16.33
N SER A 152 5.21 -11.05 15.25
CA SER A 152 4.74 -11.37 13.90
C SER A 152 5.09 -12.80 13.50
N LEU A 153 6.31 -13.25 13.82
CA LEU A 153 6.77 -14.61 13.57
C LEU A 153 5.94 -15.63 14.37
N ASN A 154 5.72 -15.36 15.66
CA ASN A 154 4.87 -16.16 16.55
C ASN A 154 3.43 -16.25 16.03
N CYS A 155 2.89 -15.15 15.50
CA CYS A 155 1.57 -15.14 14.89
C CYS A 155 1.49 -16.09 13.69
N LEU A 156 2.47 -16.05 12.79
CA LEU A 156 2.53 -16.94 11.62
C LEU A 156 2.75 -18.41 11.99
N LEU A 157 3.53 -18.68 13.04
CA LEU A 157 3.71 -20.02 13.63
C LEU A 157 2.39 -20.56 14.18
N ARG A 158 1.64 -19.75 14.94
CA ARG A 158 0.36 -20.14 15.55
C ARG A 158 -0.70 -20.56 14.52
N ILE A 159 -0.73 -19.91 13.36
CA ILE A 159 -1.65 -20.27 12.26
C ILE A 159 -1.10 -21.37 11.34
N SER A 160 0.07 -21.93 11.70
CA SER A 160 0.80 -22.94 10.93
C SER A 160 1.07 -22.52 9.48
N ALA A 161 1.29 -21.21 9.25
CA ALA A 161 1.68 -20.69 7.94
C ALA A 161 3.17 -20.90 7.68
N ILE A 162 3.97 -20.96 8.75
CA ILE A 162 5.41 -21.23 8.73
C ILE A 162 5.79 -22.24 9.82
N SER A 163 6.99 -22.79 9.73
CA SER A 163 7.66 -23.52 10.82
C SER A 163 9.13 -23.10 10.94
N LEU A 164 9.73 -23.25 12.11
CA LEU A 164 11.16 -23.00 12.31
C LEU A 164 11.98 -24.29 12.20
N ASN A 165 13.11 -24.21 11.51
CA ASN A 165 14.12 -25.26 11.45
C ASN A 165 15.51 -24.63 11.58
N ASN A 166 16.08 -24.66 12.79
CA ASN A 166 17.30 -23.94 13.13
C ASN A 166 17.16 -22.44 12.79
N ASP A 167 18.11 -21.87 12.04
CA ASP A 167 18.12 -20.47 11.58
C ASP A 167 17.31 -20.24 10.29
N ARG A 168 16.48 -21.22 9.88
CA ARG A 168 15.64 -21.11 8.69
C ARG A 168 14.15 -21.16 9.03
N ILE A 169 13.42 -20.27 8.37
CA ILE A 169 11.97 -20.27 8.34
C ILE A 169 11.54 -21.13 7.17
N VAL A 170 10.59 -22.02 7.37
CA VAL A 170 10.02 -22.86 6.30
C VAL A 170 8.59 -22.43 6.09
N VAL A 171 8.31 -21.82 4.93
CA VAL A 171 6.96 -21.46 4.52
C VAL A 171 6.16 -22.73 4.23
N LYS A 172 5.03 -22.89 4.91
CA LYS A 172 4.13 -24.04 4.76
C LYS A 172 2.88 -23.72 3.95
N LYS A 173 2.43 -22.47 3.99
CA LYS A 173 1.21 -21.98 3.33
C LYS A 173 1.49 -20.65 2.65
N GLU A 174 2.14 -20.69 1.49
CA GLU A 174 2.53 -19.51 0.72
C GLU A 174 1.35 -18.58 0.39
N GLN A 175 0.21 -19.15 -0.03
CA GLN A 175 -1.02 -18.40 -0.31
C GLN A 175 -1.52 -17.57 0.88
N ILE A 176 -1.32 -18.04 2.11
CA ILE A 176 -1.68 -17.25 3.30
C ILE A 176 -0.73 -16.07 3.47
N LEU A 177 0.57 -16.26 3.23
CA LEU A 177 1.54 -15.16 3.25
C LEU A 177 1.21 -14.14 2.18
N GLU A 178 0.88 -14.56 0.96
CA GLU A 178 0.48 -13.67 -0.13
C GLU A 178 -0.76 -12.85 0.24
N GLN A 179 -1.80 -13.48 0.78
CA GLN A 179 -3.02 -12.80 1.22
C GLN A 179 -2.74 -11.73 2.28
N ILE A 180 -1.90 -12.05 3.27
CA ILE A 180 -1.56 -11.09 4.34
C ILE A 180 -0.63 -10.00 3.81
N ALA A 181 0.36 -10.33 2.97
CA ALA A 181 1.26 -9.37 2.34
C ALA A 181 0.48 -8.36 1.49
N PHE A 182 -0.55 -8.81 0.76
CA PHE A 182 -1.35 -7.96 -0.10
C PHE A 182 -1.98 -6.74 0.63
N LEU A 183 -2.19 -6.83 1.95
CA LEU A 183 -2.68 -5.70 2.76
C LEU A 183 -1.73 -4.48 2.74
N MET A 184 -0.41 -4.71 2.75
CA MET A 184 0.60 -3.65 2.72
C MET A 184 1.01 -3.23 1.32
N GLN A 185 0.70 -4.03 0.30
CA GLN A 185 1.11 -3.77 -1.07
C GLN A 185 0.69 -2.38 -1.59
N PRO A 186 -0.52 -1.84 -1.34
CA PRO A 186 -0.88 -0.49 -1.79
C PRO A 186 0.05 0.60 -1.24
N PHE A 187 0.52 0.46 0.01
CA PHE A 187 1.45 1.41 0.62
C PHE A 187 2.85 1.30 0.03
N ILE A 188 3.31 0.07 -0.24
CA ILE A 188 4.57 -0.18 -0.95
C ILE A 188 4.55 0.48 -2.33
N VAL A 189 3.48 0.27 -3.10
CA VAL A 189 3.33 0.90 -4.42
C VAL A 189 3.36 2.42 -4.31
N LYS A 190 2.61 3.00 -3.37
CA LYS A 190 2.57 4.46 -3.14
C LYS A 190 3.95 5.02 -2.75
N TYR A 191 4.66 4.39 -1.83
CA TYR A 191 5.99 4.84 -1.40
C TYR A 191 7.01 4.73 -2.53
N TYR A 192 7.00 3.61 -3.26
CA TYR A 192 7.82 3.43 -4.45
C TYR A 192 7.53 4.51 -5.51
N PHE A 193 6.25 4.87 -5.67
CA PHE A 193 5.84 5.95 -6.56
C PHE A 193 6.44 7.31 -6.18
N VAL A 194 6.46 7.64 -4.89
CA VAL A 194 7.10 8.88 -4.40
C VAL A 194 8.62 8.82 -4.61
N MET A 195 9.25 7.65 -4.46
CA MET A 195 10.67 7.46 -4.78
C MET A 195 10.95 7.75 -6.26
N GLN A 196 10.06 7.34 -7.17
CA GLN A 196 10.21 7.67 -8.60
C GLN A 196 10.18 9.17 -8.87
N SER A 197 9.32 9.91 -8.18
CA SER A 197 9.32 11.37 -8.25
C SER A 197 10.64 11.97 -7.79
N LEU A 198 11.25 11.40 -6.74
CA LEU A 198 12.56 11.83 -6.25
C LEU A 198 13.70 11.55 -7.24
N VAL A 199 13.64 10.44 -7.98
CA VAL A 199 14.62 10.16 -9.04
C VAL A 199 14.64 11.30 -10.07
N GLN A 200 13.48 11.90 -10.40
CA GLN A 200 13.39 13.05 -11.31
C GLN A 200 13.89 14.37 -10.71
N LEU A 201 14.11 14.42 -9.40
CA LEU A 201 14.58 15.59 -8.66
C LEU A 201 16.07 15.48 -8.28
N VAL A 202 16.76 14.41 -8.69
CA VAL A 202 18.20 14.25 -8.45
C VAL A 202 18.97 15.44 -9.02
N GLY A 203 19.86 16.00 -8.19
CA GLY A 203 20.66 17.18 -8.54
C GLY A 203 19.89 18.50 -8.48
N THR A 204 18.62 18.50 -8.05
CA THR A 204 17.78 19.69 -7.91
C THR A 204 17.23 19.78 -6.49
N GLN A 205 17.35 20.96 -5.86
CA GLN A 205 16.69 21.24 -4.59
C GLN A 205 15.18 21.30 -4.77
N PHE A 206 14.43 20.75 -3.83
CA PHE A 206 12.97 20.71 -3.91
C PHE A 206 12.31 20.96 -2.55
N THR A 207 11.06 21.41 -2.58
CA THR A 207 10.20 21.52 -1.38
C THR A 207 9.18 20.38 -1.34
N ASN A 208 8.47 20.27 -0.22
CA ASN A 208 7.38 19.29 -0.09
C ASN A 208 6.30 19.48 -1.17
N GLU A 209 5.96 20.74 -1.49
CA GLU A 209 4.98 21.07 -2.53
C GLU A 209 5.45 20.61 -3.92
N VAL A 210 6.75 20.80 -4.23
CA VAL A 210 7.34 20.34 -5.49
C VAL A 210 7.29 18.82 -5.60
N LEU A 211 7.64 18.09 -4.52
CA LEU A 211 7.57 16.63 -4.49
C LEU A 211 6.13 16.13 -4.67
N PHE A 212 5.17 16.77 -4.00
CA PHE A 212 3.76 16.43 -4.14
C PHE A 212 3.27 16.62 -5.57
N GLU A 213 3.52 17.79 -6.18
CA GLU A 213 3.09 18.05 -7.56
C GLU A 213 3.78 17.12 -8.58
N LYS A 214 5.06 16.78 -8.38
CA LYS A 214 5.74 15.78 -9.22
C LYS A 214 5.12 14.39 -9.11
N SER A 215 4.81 13.97 -7.89
CA SER A 215 4.15 12.68 -7.63
C SER A 215 2.74 12.67 -8.20
N LEU A 216 1.97 13.73 -8.01
CA LEU A 216 0.64 13.84 -8.57
C LEU A 216 0.66 13.81 -10.10
N GLN A 217 1.57 14.55 -10.73
CA GLN A 217 1.70 14.54 -12.19
C GLN A 217 2.09 13.16 -12.73
N LEU A 218 2.97 12.43 -12.03
CA LEU A 218 3.32 11.07 -12.41
C LEU A 218 2.10 10.15 -12.31
N ALA A 219 1.26 10.30 -11.27
CA ALA A 219 0.05 9.48 -11.08
C ALA A 219 -1.00 9.75 -12.16
N VAL A 220 -1.22 11.03 -12.49
CA VAL A 220 -2.10 11.45 -13.59
C VAL A 220 -1.62 10.87 -14.92
N ASN A 221 -0.31 10.89 -15.18
CA ASN A 221 0.27 10.35 -16.41
C ASN A 221 0.12 8.82 -16.49
N LEU A 222 0.34 8.10 -15.37
CA LEU A 222 0.14 6.65 -15.30
C LEU A 222 -1.34 6.31 -15.55
N HIS A 223 -2.24 7.02 -14.90
CA HIS A 223 -3.68 6.86 -15.05
C HIS A 223 -4.13 7.05 -16.52
N ALA A 224 -3.68 8.12 -17.17
CA ALA A 224 -4.01 8.39 -18.58
C ALA A 224 -3.49 7.28 -19.53
N ARG A 225 -2.31 6.70 -19.26
CA ARG A 225 -1.77 5.58 -20.04
C ARG A 225 -2.58 4.30 -19.86
N GLN A 226 -3.09 4.05 -18.65
CA GLN A 226 -3.83 2.85 -18.31
C GLN A 226 -5.25 2.82 -18.89
N GLN A 227 -5.89 3.98 -19.09
CA GLN A 227 -7.16 4.06 -19.80
C GLN A 227 -7.09 3.50 -21.24
N GLY A 228 -5.88 3.38 -21.82
CA GLY A 228 -5.66 2.74 -23.11
C GLY A 228 -5.44 1.21 -23.06
N ASN A 229 -5.02 0.64 -21.93
CA ASN A 229 -4.42 -0.69 -21.86
C ASN A 229 -5.16 -1.72 -20.96
N ASN A 230 -6.34 -1.40 -20.42
CA ASN A 230 -7.17 -2.30 -19.58
C ASN A 230 -6.48 -2.90 -18.33
N THR A 231 -5.34 -2.35 -17.90
CA THR A 231 -4.65 -2.77 -16.67
C THR A 231 -4.89 -1.76 -15.56
N PRO A 232 -5.66 -2.09 -14.50
CA PRO A 232 -5.97 -1.17 -13.42
C PRO A 232 -4.86 -1.22 -12.37
N GLN A 233 -3.93 -0.28 -12.44
CA GLN A 233 -3.05 0.05 -11.31
C GLN A 233 -3.10 1.56 -11.13
N SER A 234 -4.28 2.10 -10.79
CA SER A 234 -4.38 3.47 -10.32
C SER A 234 -3.61 3.58 -9.00
N VAL A 235 -2.76 4.60 -8.89
CA VAL A 235 -2.03 4.89 -7.66
C VAL A 235 -2.57 6.19 -7.11
N CYS A 236 -3.41 6.10 -6.08
CA CYS A 236 -3.92 7.27 -5.37
C CYS A 236 -2.80 7.93 -4.54
N ILE A 237 -2.31 9.09 -5.00
CA ILE A 237 -1.34 9.94 -4.30
C ILE A 237 -2.03 11.10 -3.59
N THR A 238 -1.78 11.23 -2.29
CA THR A 238 -2.22 12.34 -1.44
C THR A 238 -1.02 13.10 -0.87
N SER A 239 -1.25 14.33 -0.42
CA SER A 239 -0.21 15.13 0.25
C SER A 239 0.32 14.45 1.51
N ASP A 240 -0.55 13.78 2.27
CA ASP A 240 -0.15 13.04 3.48
C ASP A 240 0.82 11.91 3.17
N ILE A 241 0.52 11.07 2.16
CA ILE A 241 1.43 10.00 1.72
C ILE A 241 2.80 10.58 1.35
N THR A 242 2.83 11.66 0.55
CA THR A 242 4.10 12.27 0.14
C THR A 242 4.89 12.85 1.30
N ARG A 243 4.20 13.45 2.29
CA ARG A 243 4.82 14.01 3.49
C ARG A 243 5.35 12.92 4.42
N ASN A 244 4.60 11.84 4.63
CA ASN A 244 5.00 10.72 5.45
C ASN A 244 6.22 10.02 4.83
N ALA A 245 6.16 9.76 3.52
CA ALA A 245 7.27 9.19 2.76
C ALA A 245 8.51 10.08 2.83
N LEU A 246 8.39 11.39 2.59
CA LEU A 246 9.51 12.34 2.70
C LEU A 246 10.11 12.36 4.11
N SER A 247 9.29 12.27 5.16
CA SER A 247 9.77 12.20 6.55
C SER A 247 10.56 10.92 6.80
N ALA A 248 10.07 9.78 6.30
CA ALA A 248 10.78 8.50 6.35
C ALA A 248 12.11 8.55 5.60
N PHE A 249 12.11 9.11 4.40
CA PHE A 249 13.31 9.25 3.57
C PHE A 249 14.34 10.18 4.20
N CYS A 250 13.91 11.23 4.88
CA CYS A 250 14.80 12.10 5.67
C CYS A 250 15.45 11.34 6.82
N ARG A 251 14.65 10.60 7.60
CA ARG A 251 15.17 9.78 8.71
C ARG A 251 16.17 8.72 8.20
N LEU A 252 15.88 8.11 7.06
CA LEU A 252 16.72 7.10 6.41
C LEU A 252 17.84 7.69 5.53
N GLN A 253 18.01 9.01 5.53
CA GLN A 253 19.04 9.74 4.79
C GLN A 253 19.00 9.55 3.25
N ALA A 254 17.85 9.12 2.70
CA ALA A 254 17.60 9.11 1.26
C ALA A 254 17.28 10.51 0.73
N THR A 255 16.78 11.40 1.58
CA THR A 255 16.68 12.83 1.33
C THR A 255 17.36 13.60 2.46
N CYS A 256 18.01 14.70 2.15
CA CYS A 256 18.71 15.53 3.14
C CYS A 256 18.06 16.90 3.20
N LYS A 257 17.56 17.27 4.38
CA LYS A 257 17.01 18.60 4.63
C LYS A 257 18.15 19.62 4.68
N ARG A 258 18.10 20.64 3.82
CA ARG A 258 19.13 21.71 3.73
C ARG A 258 18.79 22.93 4.58
N ASN A 259 17.52 23.31 4.58
CA ASN A 259 16.95 24.35 5.42
C ASN A 259 15.55 23.94 5.85
N GLU A 260 14.76 24.86 6.41
CA GLU A 260 13.42 24.53 6.90
C GLU A 260 12.48 23.92 5.86
N LYS A 261 12.68 24.22 4.57
CA LYS A 261 11.73 23.93 3.48
C LYS A 261 12.32 23.12 2.32
N GLU A 262 13.63 23.11 2.15
CA GLU A 262 14.31 22.52 0.99
C GLU A 262 15.05 21.23 1.33
N TYR A 263 15.02 20.33 0.37
CA TYR A 263 15.58 18.98 0.43
C TYR A 263 16.43 18.69 -0.80
N ASP A 264 17.46 17.87 -0.60
CA ASP A 264 18.25 17.24 -1.67
C ASP A 264 18.04 15.72 -1.66
N VAL A 265 18.26 15.08 -2.80
CA VAL A 265 18.19 13.62 -2.94
C VAL A 265 19.57 12.98 -2.76
N ASN A 266 19.68 12.00 -1.87
CA ASN A 266 20.80 11.07 -1.83
C ASN A 266 20.51 9.87 -2.74
N VAL A 267 21.03 9.94 -3.96
CA VAL A 267 20.78 8.96 -5.03
C VAL A 267 21.09 7.53 -4.60
N TYR A 268 22.21 7.32 -3.91
CA TYR A 268 22.65 5.98 -3.50
C TYR A 268 21.69 5.36 -2.48
N ARG A 269 21.30 6.15 -1.47
CA ARG A 269 20.36 5.69 -0.43
C ARG A 269 18.96 5.47 -0.99
N LEU A 270 18.48 6.37 -1.84
CA LEU A 270 17.21 6.24 -2.53
C LEU A 270 17.18 4.95 -3.37
N ARG A 271 18.21 4.71 -4.17
CA ARG A 271 18.34 3.51 -5.00
C ARG A 271 18.28 2.22 -4.18
N ARG A 272 19.04 2.15 -3.09
CA ARG A 272 19.03 0.98 -2.20
C ARG A 272 17.63 0.71 -1.62
N MET A 273 16.88 1.75 -1.29
CA MET A 273 15.51 1.62 -0.77
C MET A 273 14.53 1.18 -1.86
N MET A 274 14.71 1.66 -3.09
CA MET A 274 13.92 1.18 -4.23
C MET A 274 14.19 -0.29 -4.52
N GLU A 275 15.47 -0.70 -4.55
CA GLU A 275 15.89 -2.09 -4.74
C GLU A 275 15.35 -3.01 -3.63
N LEU A 276 15.30 -2.51 -2.38
CA LEU A 276 14.65 -3.22 -1.26
C LEU A 276 13.17 -3.46 -1.55
N LEU A 277 12.41 -2.43 -1.92
CA LEU A 277 10.98 -2.56 -2.23
C LEU A 277 10.72 -3.47 -3.44
N GLU A 278 11.54 -3.38 -4.49
CA GLU A 278 11.48 -4.26 -5.66
C GLU A 278 11.71 -5.72 -5.27
N SER A 279 12.65 -6.00 -4.36
CA SER A 279 12.97 -7.37 -3.95
C SER A 279 11.90 -8.08 -3.11
N ILE A 280 10.97 -7.33 -2.51
CA ILE A 280 9.94 -7.83 -1.58
C ILE A 280 8.50 -7.65 -2.10
N SER A 281 8.29 -6.92 -3.20
CA SER A 281 6.95 -6.67 -3.75
C SER A 281 6.33 -7.95 -4.32
N VAL A 282 5.04 -8.19 -4.02
CA VAL A 282 4.30 -9.35 -4.56
C VAL A 282 3.57 -9.02 -5.87
N VAL A 283 3.51 -7.75 -6.24
CA VAL A 283 3.03 -7.30 -7.55
C VAL A 283 4.13 -6.60 -8.31
N GLU A 284 4.03 -6.61 -9.64
CA GLU A 284 4.88 -5.79 -10.48
C GLU A 284 4.65 -4.32 -10.13
N LEU A 285 5.73 -3.65 -9.73
CA LEU A 285 5.69 -2.22 -9.43
C LEU A 285 5.56 -1.46 -10.77
N PRO A 286 4.75 -0.38 -10.82
CA PRO A 286 4.25 0.23 -12.06
C PRO A 286 5.33 0.83 -12.97
N PHE A 287 6.61 0.71 -12.61
CA PHE A 287 7.73 1.07 -13.43
C PHE A 287 8.88 0.08 -13.26
N ALA A 288 8.89 -0.96 -14.09
CA ALA A 288 10.08 -1.79 -14.26
C ALA A 288 11.09 -1.01 -15.13
N ASN A 289 12.29 -0.81 -14.62
CA ASN A 289 13.45 -0.14 -15.24
C ASN A 289 13.51 1.38 -15.11
N HIS A 290 14.18 1.84 -14.06
CA HIS A 290 14.86 3.14 -14.09
C HIS A 290 16.36 2.91 -14.09
N LEU A 291 16.94 2.95 -15.29
CA LEU A 291 18.31 3.45 -15.43
C LEU A 291 18.30 4.82 -14.74
N PHE A 292 19.00 4.94 -13.60
CA PHE A 292 19.49 6.22 -13.13
C PHE A 292 20.35 6.76 -14.28
N VAL A 293 19.75 7.47 -15.23
CA VAL A 293 20.50 8.18 -16.25
C VAL A 293 21.15 9.32 -15.48
N SER A 294 22.33 9.01 -14.97
CA SER A 294 23.31 9.94 -14.47
C SER A 294 23.41 11.07 -15.49
N LYS A 295 22.70 12.16 -15.25
CA LYS A 295 23.15 13.47 -15.70
C LYS A 295 24.22 13.91 -14.70
N ILE A 296 25.39 13.26 -14.81
CA ILE A 296 26.66 13.90 -14.44
C ILE A 296 27.01 14.80 -15.62
#